data_AF-A0A3Q2CE92-F1
#
_entry.id   AF-A0A3Q2CE92-F1
#
_cell.length_a   1.000
_cell.length_b   1.000
_cell.length_c   1.000
_cell.angle_alpha   90.00
_cell.angle_beta   90.00
_cell.angle_gamma   90.00
#
_symmetry.space_group_name_H-M   'P 1'
#
loop_
_entity.id
_entity.type
_entity.pdbx_description
1 polymer ?
#
loop_
_entity_poly.entity_id
_entity_poly.type
_entity_poly.pdbx_seq_one_letter_code
_entity_poly.pdbx_strand_id
1 'polypeptide(L)'
;MLWDATTLPQVYSHRSEPIFPSRGQQRHAPSFLLCCPWNISVLLATNSMIETVYPMHPSSINGVEDMSTLAELHEAAIMHNLFLRYQKNNIYTNIGSILAAVNPYKQIAGLYDSTAVDLYSKHQMGELPPHIFAVANECYRCLWKRHDSQCVLISGESGAGKTESTKLLLKFLSVMSQNSSGTPLSERTTRVEQALVQSSPIMEAFGNAKTVYNNNSSRFGKFIQLHFSQSGNIQGGCIIDCILHKPVVRSENVRVCFPDLDRFIRFFCFFLFP
;
A
#
# COMPACT_ATOMS: atom_id res chain seq x y z
N MET A 1 27.68 -29.95 -8.01
CA MET A 1 27.63 -28.67 -8.73
C MET A 1 28.76 -27.80 -8.16
N LEU A 2 29.85 -27.63 -8.92
CA LEU A 2 31.02 -26.84 -8.53
C LEU A 2 30.72 -25.37 -8.81
N TRP A 3 30.65 -24.54 -7.78
CA TRP A 3 30.40 -23.10 -7.91
C TRP A 3 31.72 -22.38 -8.24
N ASP A 4 31.72 -21.59 -9.31
CA ASP A 4 32.88 -20.80 -9.77
C ASP A 4 33.15 -19.61 -8.83
N ALA A 5 34.44 -19.33 -8.56
CA ALA A 5 34.91 -18.46 -7.48
C ALA A 5 34.89 -16.96 -7.82
N THR A 6 34.41 -16.59 -9.01
CA THR A 6 34.50 -15.23 -9.57
C THR A 6 33.23 -14.39 -9.36
N THR A 7 32.11 -15.02 -9.03
CA THR A 7 30.86 -14.34 -8.66
C THR A 7 30.25 -15.01 -7.43
N LEU A 8 30.19 -14.27 -6.32
CA LEU A 8 29.54 -14.74 -5.10
C LEU A 8 28.05 -15.05 -5.38
N PRO A 9 27.60 -16.32 -5.28
CA PRO A 9 26.24 -16.69 -5.66
C PRO A 9 25.22 -16.12 -4.67
N GLN A 10 24.08 -15.67 -5.20
CA GLN A 10 22.90 -15.33 -4.41
C GLN A 10 22.02 -16.56 -4.26
N VAL A 11 21.67 -16.88 -3.02
CA VAL A 11 20.99 -18.12 -2.66
C VAL A 11 19.92 -17.88 -1.60
N TYR A 12 18.96 -18.78 -1.50
CA TYR A 12 18.08 -18.92 -0.35
C TYR A 12 18.62 -19.97 0.61
N SER A 13 18.64 -19.68 1.91
CA SER A 13 19.07 -20.61 2.96
C SER A 13 17.91 -20.98 3.88
N HIS A 14 17.79 -22.27 4.20
CA HIS A 14 16.77 -22.87 5.05
C HIS A 14 17.40 -23.30 6.38
N ARG A 15 17.09 -22.63 7.49
CA ARG A 15 17.45 -23.13 8.82
C ARG A 15 16.41 -22.67 9.83
N SER A 16 15.50 -23.59 10.17
CA SER A 16 14.42 -23.38 11.14
C SER A 16 13.59 -22.14 10.79
N GLU A 17 12.53 -22.30 9.97
CA GLU A 17 11.67 -21.22 9.44
C GLU A 17 11.85 -19.84 10.10
N PRO A 18 12.26 -18.79 9.34
CA PRO A 18 11.99 -18.60 7.91
C PRO A 18 13.19 -18.80 6.95
N ILE A 19 12.92 -18.72 5.64
CA ILE A 19 13.92 -18.76 4.54
C ILE A 19 14.60 -17.38 4.41
N PHE A 20 15.91 -17.35 4.16
CA PHE A 20 16.67 -16.10 4.07
C PHE A 20 17.37 -15.90 2.72
N PRO A 21 17.23 -14.74 2.04
CA PRO A 21 18.12 -14.39 0.95
C PRO A 21 19.54 -14.20 1.50
N SER A 22 20.54 -14.76 0.83
CA SER A 22 21.93 -14.79 1.30
C SER A 22 22.90 -14.62 0.15
N ARG A 23 24.03 -13.96 0.42
CA ARG A 23 25.19 -13.92 -0.48
C ARG A 23 26.31 -14.75 0.12
N GLY A 24 26.85 -15.72 -0.62
CA GLY A 24 28.08 -16.40 -0.19
C GLY A 24 29.21 -15.38 -0.09
N GLN A 25 30.05 -15.43 0.95
CA GLN A 25 31.14 -14.44 1.10
C GLN A 25 32.53 -15.07 1.16
N GLN A 26 32.70 -16.20 1.84
CA GLN A 26 34.00 -16.87 1.98
C GLN A 26 33.84 -18.37 2.21
N ARG A 27 34.71 -19.15 1.56
CA ARG A 27 34.84 -20.60 1.76
C ARG A 27 36.08 -20.85 2.61
N HIS A 28 35.87 -21.18 3.88
CA HIS A 28 36.94 -21.66 4.77
C HIS A 28 36.63 -23.10 5.09
N ALA A 29 37.16 -24.07 4.34
CA ALA A 29 36.88 -25.49 4.60
C ALA A 29 37.13 -25.83 6.09
N PRO A 30 36.18 -26.45 6.80
CA PRO A 30 34.99 -27.18 6.33
C PRO A 30 33.67 -26.37 6.33
N SER A 31 33.72 -25.04 6.30
CA SER A 31 32.55 -24.16 6.42
C SER A 31 32.46 -23.07 5.34
N PHE A 32 31.25 -22.56 5.16
CA PHE A 32 30.92 -21.44 4.29
C PHE A 32 30.19 -20.37 5.07
N LEU A 33 30.55 -19.11 4.83
CA LEU A 33 29.86 -17.97 5.38
C LEU A 33 28.82 -17.46 4.38
N LEU A 34 27.56 -17.53 4.76
CA LEU A 34 26.44 -16.87 4.09
C LEU A 34 26.10 -15.58 4.84
N CYS A 35 26.05 -14.46 4.14
CA CYS A 35 25.61 -13.20 4.72
C CYS A 35 24.25 -12.81 4.17
N CYS A 36 23.28 -12.68 5.04
CA CYS A 36 21.97 -12.15 4.73
C CYS A 36 22.05 -10.61 4.57
N PRO A 37 21.20 -9.99 3.73
CA PRO A 37 21.08 -8.54 3.60
C PRO A 37 20.75 -7.81 4.91
N TRP A 38 20.33 -8.54 5.95
CA TRP A 38 19.95 -8.03 7.26
C TRP A 38 21.07 -8.11 8.31
N ASN A 39 22.34 -8.14 7.89
CA ASN A 39 23.53 -8.27 8.74
C ASN A 39 23.57 -9.56 9.60
N ILE A 40 22.77 -10.56 9.25
CA ILE A 40 22.86 -11.90 9.84
C ILE A 40 23.89 -12.68 9.03
N SER A 41 24.89 -13.25 9.70
CA SER A 41 25.89 -14.11 9.08
C SER A 41 25.72 -15.54 9.59
N VAL A 42 25.61 -16.48 8.67
CA VAL A 42 25.39 -17.91 8.97
C VAL A 42 26.61 -18.69 8.48
N LEU A 43 27.21 -19.43 9.40
CA LEU A 43 28.27 -20.39 9.09
C LEU A 43 27.63 -21.76 8.82
N LEU A 44 27.72 -22.26 7.59
CA LEU A 44 27.23 -23.59 7.20
C LEU A 44 28.41 -24.56 7.07
N ALA A 45 28.30 -25.75 7.66
CA ALA A 45 29.24 -26.83 7.42
C ALA A 45 29.01 -27.42 6.01
N THR A 46 30.09 -27.82 5.33
CA THR A 46 30.06 -28.35 3.94
C THR A 46 29.12 -29.55 3.78
N ASN A 47 28.95 -30.36 4.84
CA ASN A 47 28.12 -31.56 4.81
C ASN A 47 26.61 -31.25 4.89
N SER A 48 26.21 -30.01 5.21
CA SER A 48 24.80 -29.60 5.37
C SER A 48 24.24 -28.83 4.17
N MET A 49 25.07 -28.60 3.13
CA MET A 49 24.77 -27.62 2.08
C MET A 49 23.69 -28.06 1.08
N ILE A 50 23.52 -29.36 0.85
CA ILE A 50 22.73 -29.86 -0.28
C ILE A 50 21.22 -29.77 -0.01
N GLU A 51 20.79 -29.84 1.25
CA GLU A 51 19.37 -29.82 1.61
C GLU A 51 18.84 -28.42 1.99
N THR A 52 19.74 -27.47 2.26
CA THR A 52 19.37 -26.19 2.92
C THR A 52 19.64 -24.95 2.07
N VAL A 53 20.26 -25.05 0.89
CA VAL A 53 20.64 -23.88 0.09
C VAL A 53 20.22 -24.04 -1.37
N TYR A 54 19.46 -23.05 -1.88
CA TYR A 54 18.90 -23.05 -3.24
C TYR A 54 19.37 -21.81 -4.02
N PRO A 55 19.70 -21.92 -5.32
CA PRO A 55 20.02 -20.75 -6.13
C PRO A 55 18.82 -19.81 -6.22
N MET A 56 19.07 -18.50 -6.10
CA MET A 56 18.02 -17.49 -6.31
C MET A 56 17.75 -17.31 -7.79
N HIS A 57 16.46 -17.25 -8.19
CA HIS A 57 16.10 -16.97 -9.58
C HIS A 57 16.52 -15.54 -9.99
N PRO A 58 16.98 -15.30 -11.25
CA PRO A 58 17.42 -13.97 -11.70
C PRO A 58 16.40 -12.83 -11.51
N SER A 59 15.10 -13.13 -11.59
CA SER A 59 14.03 -12.14 -11.35
C SER A 59 14.04 -11.59 -9.92
N SER A 60 14.51 -12.39 -8.96
CA SER A 60 14.51 -12.07 -7.54
C SER A 60 15.71 -11.19 -7.14
N ILE A 61 16.71 -11.04 -8.02
CA ILE A 61 17.97 -10.33 -7.74
C ILE A 61 17.81 -8.80 -7.74
N ASN A 62 17.09 -8.25 -8.73
CA ASN A 62 17.07 -6.80 -9.00
C ASN A 62 15.82 -6.08 -8.47
N GLY A 63 14.86 -6.84 -7.95
CA GLY A 63 13.53 -6.38 -7.55
C GLY A 63 12.61 -6.11 -8.74
N VAL A 64 11.31 -6.35 -8.55
CA VAL A 64 10.26 -6.22 -9.57
C VAL A 64 9.17 -5.26 -9.11
N GLU A 65 8.55 -4.57 -10.05
CA GLU A 65 7.43 -3.66 -9.77
C GLU A 65 6.12 -4.39 -9.49
N ASP A 66 5.91 -5.55 -10.10
CA ASP A 66 4.78 -6.43 -9.87
C ASP A 66 5.26 -7.82 -9.43
N MET A 67 4.93 -8.21 -8.20
CA MET A 67 5.32 -9.51 -7.64
C MET A 67 4.58 -10.69 -8.26
N SER A 68 3.53 -10.46 -9.05
CA SER A 68 2.92 -11.52 -9.88
C SER A 68 3.87 -12.07 -10.95
N THR A 69 4.93 -11.32 -11.29
CA THR A 69 5.97 -11.70 -12.26
C THR A 69 7.13 -12.48 -11.66
N LEU A 70 7.16 -12.65 -10.33
CA LEU A 70 8.21 -13.45 -9.68
C LEU A 70 8.06 -14.92 -10.05
N ALA A 71 9.19 -15.55 -10.44
CA ALA A 71 9.24 -16.98 -10.67
C ALA A 71 9.11 -17.79 -9.36
N GLU A 72 9.58 -17.22 -8.25
CA GLU A 72 9.57 -17.83 -6.91
C GLU A 72 8.67 -17.01 -5.98
N LEU A 73 7.58 -17.60 -5.50
CA LEU A 73 6.57 -16.92 -4.69
C LEU A 73 6.49 -17.50 -3.27
N HIS A 74 7.61 -17.44 -2.55
CA HIS A 74 7.69 -17.75 -1.13
C HIS A 74 8.00 -16.48 -0.31
N GLU A 75 7.77 -16.52 1.00
CA GLU A 75 7.87 -15.35 1.89
C GLU A 75 9.21 -14.61 1.76
N ALA A 76 10.33 -15.33 1.69
CA ALA A 76 11.65 -14.73 1.54
C ALA A 76 11.84 -13.96 0.23
N ALA A 77 11.23 -14.40 -0.89
CA ALA A 77 11.32 -13.72 -2.17
C ALA A 77 10.51 -12.41 -2.14
N ILE A 78 9.30 -12.47 -1.57
CA ILE A 78 8.44 -11.30 -1.36
C ILE A 78 9.15 -10.27 -0.47
N MET A 79 9.65 -10.71 0.69
CA MET A 79 10.36 -9.85 1.64
C MET A 79 11.62 -9.23 1.02
N HIS A 80 12.40 -10.03 0.28
CA HIS A 80 13.59 -9.54 -0.40
C HIS A 80 13.26 -8.46 -1.43
N ASN A 81 12.22 -8.68 -2.24
CA ASN A 81 11.78 -7.70 -3.23
C ASN A 81 11.36 -6.37 -2.57
N LEU A 82 10.51 -6.44 -1.55
CA LEU A 82 10.06 -5.26 -0.81
C LEU A 82 11.25 -4.52 -0.17
N PHE A 83 12.21 -5.25 0.39
CA PHE A 83 13.42 -4.67 0.98
C PHE A 83 14.28 -3.93 -0.05
N LEU A 84 14.58 -4.55 -1.20
CA LEU A 84 15.37 -3.93 -2.27
C LEU A 84 14.72 -2.65 -2.80
N ARG A 85 13.40 -2.65 -2.94
CA ARG A 85 12.63 -1.47 -3.39
C ARG A 85 12.62 -0.39 -2.32
N TYR A 86 12.40 -0.76 -1.06
CA TYR A 86 12.40 0.17 0.06
C TYR A 86 13.73 0.92 0.22
N GLN A 87 14.87 0.23 0.02
CA GLN A 87 16.20 0.86 0.03
C GLN A 87 16.36 1.98 -1.01
N LYS A 88 15.62 1.90 -2.12
CA LYS A 88 15.58 2.89 -3.19
C LYS A 88 14.46 3.93 -3.01
N ASN A 89 13.81 3.98 -1.86
CA ASN A 89 12.60 4.76 -1.58
C ASN A 89 11.36 4.40 -2.43
N ASN A 90 11.36 3.22 -3.07
CA ASN A 90 10.21 2.70 -3.78
C ASN A 90 9.32 1.93 -2.80
N ILE A 91 8.38 2.63 -2.17
CA ILE A 91 7.56 2.07 -1.07
C ILE A 91 6.34 1.26 -1.55
N TYR A 92 6.01 1.37 -2.83
CA TYR A 92 4.85 0.73 -3.45
C TYR A 92 5.28 -0.41 -4.36
N THR A 93 4.55 -1.52 -4.34
CA THR A 93 4.78 -2.69 -5.20
C THR A 93 3.45 -3.33 -5.54
N ASN A 94 3.23 -3.63 -6.82
CA ASN A 94 2.00 -4.29 -7.28
C ASN A 94 2.06 -5.81 -7.01
N ILE A 95 0.87 -6.39 -6.87
CA ILE A 95 0.62 -7.83 -6.87
C ILE A 95 -0.61 -8.02 -7.75
N GLY A 96 -0.41 -8.02 -9.08
CA GLY A 96 -1.50 -7.84 -10.02
C GLY A 96 -2.25 -6.52 -9.75
N SER A 97 -3.54 -6.60 -9.38
CA SER A 97 -4.36 -5.43 -9.04
C SER A 97 -4.27 -4.98 -7.58
N ILE A 98 -3.56 -5.72 -6.72
CA ILE A 98 -3.36 -5.39 -5.31
C ILE A 98 -2.10 -4.53 -5.17
N LEU A 99 -2.12 -3.57 -4.24
CA LEU A 99 -0.97 -2.70 -3.97
C LEU A 99 -0.40 -2.99 -2.56
N ALA A 100 0.85 -3.42 -2.50
CA ALA A 100 1.62 -3.48 -1.26
C ALA A 100 2.30 -2.12 -1.01
N ALA A 101 2.21 -1.63 0.22
CA ALA A 101 2.81 -0.36 0.65
C ALA A 101 3.62 -0.58 1.94
N VAL A 102 4.88 -0.14 1.93
CA VAL A 102 5.77 -0.20 3.10
C VAL A 102 5.97 1.20 3.66
N ASN A 103 5.57 1.45 4.90
CA ASN A 103 5.64 2.79 5.50
C ASN A 103 7.10 3.29 5.59
N PRO A 104 7.47 4.42 4.94
CA PRO A 104 8.82 4.95 4.98
C PRO A 104 9.20 5.66 6.28
N TYR A 105 8.23 6.00 7.13
CA TYR A 105 8.41 6.85 8.33
C TYR A 105 9.12 8.20 8.07
N LYS A 106 9.17 8.62 6.81
CA LYS A 106 9.76 9.89 6.34
C LYS A 106 8.99 10.38 5.13
N GLN A 107 9.06 11.68 4.86
CA GLN A 107 8.56 12.22 3.60
C GLN A 107 9.53 11.90 2.47
N ILE A 108 8.98 11.48 1.33
CA ILE A 108 9.73 11.27 0.09
C ILE A 108 9.34 12.41 -0.85
N ALA A 109 10.29 13.27 -1.19
CA ALA A 109 10.05 14.45 -2.04
C ALA A 109 9.50 14.04 -3.41
N GLY A 110 8.53 14.78 -3.94
CA GLY A 110 7.93 14.53 -5.25
C GLY A 110 6.89 13.42 -5.29
N LEU A 111 6.77 12.57 -4.25
CA LEU A 111 5.94 11.37 -4.32
C LEU A 111 4.42 11.67 -4.37
N TYR A 112 3.98 12.72 -3.68
CA TYR A 112 2.54 13.06 -3.53
C TYR A 112 2.18 14.49 -3.96
N ASP A 113 3.05 15.09 -4.78
CA ASP A 113 2.90 16.45 -5.29
C ASP A 113 1.76 16.53 -6.32
N SER A 114 1.30 17.74 -6.63
CA SER A 114 0.26 17.95 -7.66
C SER A 114 0.66 17.40 -9.02
N THR A 115 1.95 17.49 -9.37
CA THR A 115 2.51 16.92 -10.60
C THR A 115 2.33 15.41 -10.68
N ALA A 116 2.47 14.70 -9.55
CA ALA A 116 2.21 13.27 -9.48
C ALA A 116 0.71 12.98 -9.69
N VAL A 117 -0.18 13.75 -9.07
CA VAL A 117 -1.63 13.60 -9.28
C VAL A 117 -1.99 13.75 -10.76
N ASP A 118 -1.49 14.81 -11.40
CA ASP A 118 -1.73 15.05 -12.83
C ASP A 118 -1.15 13.95 -13.72
N LEU A 119 0.05 13.46 -13.39
CA LEU A 119 0.70 12.38 -14.13
C LEU A 119 -0.14 11.09 -14.07
N TYR A 120 -0.49 10.63 -12.87
CA TYR A 120 -1.25 9.38 -12.69
C TYR A 120 -2.70 9.48 -13.18
N SER A 121 -3.29 10.67 -13.25
CA SER A 121 -4.65 10.86 -13.80
C SER A 121 -4.75 10.49 -15.29
N LYS A 122 -3.67 10.67 -16.04
CA LYS A 122 -3.61 10.50 -17.50
C LYS A 122 -3.19 9.10 -17.94
N HIS A 123 -2.74 8.26 -17.01
CA HIS A 123 -2.17 6.94 -17.32
C HIS A 123 -2.99 5.81 -16.71
N GLN A 124 -2.96 4.66 -17.36
CA GLN A 124 -3.62 3.44 -16.89
C GLN A 124 -2.74 2.71 -15.86
N MET A 125 -3.38 1.85 -15.06
CA MET A 125 -2.68 1.00 -14.11
C MET A 125 -1.69 0.10 -14.86
N GLY A 126 -0.41 0.13 -14.44
CA GLY A 126 0.68 -0.64 -15.06
C GLY A 126 1.50 0.11 -16.12
N GLU A 127 1.06 1.28 -16.59
CA GLU A 127 1.87 2.12 -17.49
C GLU A 127 2.96 2.91 -16.76
N LEU A 128 2.69 3.23 -15.48
CA LEU A 128 3.58 3.95 -14.59
C LEU A 128 4.01 3.04 -13.42
N PRO A 129 5.10 3.39 -12.72
CA PRO A 129 5.53 2.66 -11.53
C PRO A 129 4.40 2.51 -10.49
N PRO A 130 4.44 1.46 -9.65
CA PRO A 130 3.43 1.22 -8.62
C PRO A 130 3.20 2.44 -7.74
N HIS A 131 1.95 2.86 -7.60
CA HIS A 131 1.59 4.01 -6.79
C HIS A 131 0.12 3.98 -6.34
N ILE A 132 -0.17 4.55 -5.17
CA ILE A 132 -1.54 4.61 -4.65
C ILE A 132 -2.49 5.43 -5.55
N PHE A 133 -1.97 6.43 -6.26
CA PHE A 133 -2.74 7.21 -7.23
C PHE A 133 -3.14 6.39 -8.47
N ALA A 134 -2.34 5.38 -8.86
CA ALA A 134 -2.75 4.47 -9.93
C ALA A 134 -3.98 3.65 -9.52
N VAL A 135 -4.01 3.17 -8.26
CA VAL A 135 -5.17 2.47 -7.68
C VAL A 135 -6.39 3.40 -7.62
N ALA A 136 -6.21 4.64 -7.18
CA ALA A 136 -7.28 5.64 -7.14
C ALA A 136 -7.86 5.90 -8.54
N ASN A 137 -7.00 6.08 -9.54
CA ASN A 137 -7.41 6.33 -10.92
C ASN A 137 -8.16 5.14 -11.52
N GLU A 138 -7.66 3.91 -11.34
CA GLU A 138 -8.34 2.71 -11.84
C GLU A 138 -9.71 2.54 -11.17
N CYS A 139 -9.80 2.80 -9.86
CA CYS A 139 -11.06 2.78 -9.12
C CYS A 139 -12.06 3.82 -9.66
N TYR A 140 -11.60 5.04 -9.91
CA TYR A 140 -12.42 6.09 -10.50
C TYR A 140 -12.90 5.72 -11.91
N ARG A 141 -12.01 5.26 -12.79
CA ARG A 141 -12.34 4.84 -14.17
C ARG A 141 -13.31 3.66 -14.20
N CYS A 142 -13.20 2.72 -13.26
CA CYS A 142 -14.09 1.57 -13.16
C CYS A 142 -15.57 1.94 -12.96
N LEU A 143 -15.88 3.12 -12.39
CA LEU A 143 -17.27 3.60 -12.26
C LEU A 143 -17.99 3.75 -13.61
N TRP A 144 -17.25 4.04 -14.69
CA TRP A 144 -17.82 4.12 -16.05
C TRP A 144 -17.50 2.89 -16.89
N LYS A 145 -16.36 2.24 -16.67
CA LYS A 145 -15.97 1.04 -17.43
C LYS A 145 -16.83 -0.19 -17.08
N ARG A 146 -17.15 -0.37 -15.80
CA ARG A 146 -17.89 -1.55 -15.30
C ARG A 146 -19.36 -1.26 -14.99
N HIS A 147 -19.73 0.01 -14.88
CA HIS A 147 -21.06 0.46 -14.42
C HIS A 147 -21.44 -0.01 -13.00
N ASP A 148 -20.47 -0.51 -12.24
CA ASP A 148 -20.62 -0.96 -10.86
C ASP A 148 -19.93 0.00 -9.90
N SER A 149 -20.44 0.03 -8.68
CA SER A 149 -19.79 0.73 -7.58
C SER A 149 -18.49 0.05 -7.15
N GLN A 150 -17.51 0.84 -6.73
CA GLN A 150 -16.15 0.36 -6.44
C GLN A 150 -15.83 0.42 -4.96
N CYS A 151 -14.84 -0.37 -4.55
CA CYS A 151 -14.43 -0.45 -3.16
C CYS A 151 -12.91 -0.61 -3.05
N VAL A 152 -12.28 0.19 -2.20
CA VAL A 152 -10.86 0.08 -1.84
C VAL A 152 -10.77 -0.31 -0.37
N LEU A 153 -10.18 -1.48 -0.11
CA LEU A 153 -9.91 -2.00 1.22
C LEU A 153 -8.43 -1.77 1.56
N ILE A 154 -8.17 -1.09 2.68
CA ILE A 154 -6.82 -0.84 3.19
C ILE A 154 -6.65 -1.60 4.49
N SER A 155 -5.80 -2.63 4.45
CA SER A 155 -5.46 -3.48 5.58
C SER A 155 -4.04 -3.20 6.07
N GLY A 156 -3.75 -3.63 7.30
CA GLY A 156 -2.43 -3.52 7.91
C GLY A 156 -2.51 -3.34 9.41
N GLU A 157 -1.38 -3.58 10.08
CA GLU A 157 -1.24 -3.38 11.52
C GLU A 157 -1.33 -1.90 11.92
N SER A 158 -1.36 -1.63 13.23
CA SER A 158 -1.29 -0.25 13.71
C SER A 158 0.04 0.38 13.32
N GLY A 159 0.00 1.60 12.78
CA GLY A 159 1.19 2.31 12.29
C GLY A 159 1.61 1.98 10.85
N ALA A 160 0.94 1.05 10.17
CA ALA A 160 1.27 0.67 8.78
C ALA A 160 1.00 1.76 7.72
N GLY A 161 0.29 2.85 8.06
CA GLY A 161 0.01 3.95 7.14
C GLY A 161 -1.38 3.93 6.48
N LYS A 162 -2.34 3.18 7.04
CA LYS A 162 -3.73 3.10 6.52
C LYS A 162 -4.43 4.47 6.42
N THR A 163 -4.31 5.29 7.46
CA THR A 163 -4.92 6.62 7.53
C THR A 163 -4.34 7.56 6.48
N GLU A 164 -3.01 7.59 6.35
CA GLU A 164 -2.33 8.42 5.34
C GLU A 164 -2.65 7.98 3.92
N SER A 165 -2.71 6.66 3.68
CA SER A 165 -3.15 6.09 2.41
C SER A 165 -4.57 6.53 2.05
N THR A 166 -5.49 6.54 3.03
CA THR A 166 -6.86 7.03 2.84
C THR A 166 -6.89 8.51 2.46
N LYS A 167 -6.13 9.36 3.16
CA LYS A 167 -6.02 10.80 2.85
C LYS A 167 -5.52 11.03 1.43
N LEU A 168 -4.53 10.26 0.98
CA LEU A 168 -3.97 10.35 -0.37
C LEU A 168 -4.99 9.94 -1.45
N LEU A 169 -5.73 8.85 -1.23
CA LEU A 169 -6.81 8.42 -2.12
C LEU A 169 -7.90 9.50 -2.24
N LEU A 170 -8.34 10.05 -1.11
CA LEU A 170 -9.32 11.14 -1.10
C LEU A 170 -8.80 12.40 -1.81
N LYS A 171 -7.56 12.81 -1.53
CA LYS A 171 -6.91 13.95 -2.20
C LYS A 171 -6.92 13.78 -3.72
N PHE A 172 -6.54 12.59 -4.21
CA PHE A 172 -6.51 12.29 -5.63
C PHE A 172 -7.92 12.37 -6.25
N LEU A 173 -8.92 11.72 -5.63
CA LEU A 173 -10.29 11.73 -6.15
C LEU A 173 -10.93 13.11 -6.15
N SER A 174 -10.63 13.95 -5.16
CA SER A 174 -11.09 15.35 -5.16
C SER A 174 -10.53 16.15 -6.34
N VAL A 175 -9.26 15.96 -6.68
CA VAL A 175 -8.68 16.64 -7.86
C VAL A 175 -9.31 16.11 -9.16
N MET A 176 -9.58 14.80 -9.25
CA MET A 176 -10.26 14.22 -10.42
C MET A 176 -11.68 14.76 -10.60
N SER A 177 -12.41 14.89 -9.50
CA SER A 177 -13.74 15.51 -9.46
C SER A 177 -13.72 16.94 -10.01
N GLN A 178 -12.81 17.78 -9.52
CA GLN A 178 -12.68 19.20 -9.95
C GLN A 178 -12.24 19.37 -11.41
N ASN A 179 -11.55 18.37 -11.97
CA ASN A 179 -11.10 18.38 -13.36
C ASN A 179 -12.18 17.88 -14.34
N SER A 180 -13.29 17.35 -13.85
CA SER A 180 -14.33 16.76 -14.68
C SER A 180 -15.27 17.82 -15.31
N SER A 181 -15.75 17.51 -16.52
CA SER A 181 -16.50 18.43 -17.39
C SER A 181 -17.87 18.76 -16.80
N GLY A 182 -17.96 19.83 -15.99
CA GLY A 182 -19.24 20.27 -15.44
C GLY A 182 -19.15 21.23 -14.25
N THR A 183 -17.98 21.44 -13.65
CA THR A 183 -17.81 22.38 -12.53
C THR A 183 -17.47 23.79 -13.03
N PRO A 184 -18.31 24.81 -12.75
CA PRO A 184 -17.95 26.21 -12.99
C PRO A 184 -16.69 26.59 -12.23
N LEU A 185 -15.85 27.48 -12.78
CA LEU A 185 -14.61 27.94 -12.11
C LEU A 185 -14.87 28.51 -10.70
N SER A 186 -16.07 29.02 -10.44
CA SER A 186 -16.51 29.56 -9.14
C SER A 186 -16.79 28.49 -8.08
N GLU A 187 -16.94 27.22 -8.46
CA GLU A 187 -17.29 26.09 -7.56
C GLU A 187 -16.19 25.02 -7.48
N ARG A 188 -15.01 25.25 -8.09
CA ARG A 188 -13.84 24.34 -8.04
C ARG A 188 -13.31 24.03 -6.64
N THR A 189 -13.88 24.61 -5.60
CA THR A 189 -13.72 24.19 -4.20
C THR A 189 -15.08 23.70 -3.70
N THR A 190 -15.49 22.52 -4.14
CA THR A 190 -16.70 21.89 -3.63
C THR A 190 -16.57 21.75 -2.12
N ARG A 191 -17.46 22.42 -1.35
CA ARG A 191 -17.50 22.42 0.12
C ARG A 191 -17.42 20.99 0.70
N VAL A 192 -17.90 20.00 -0.05
CA VAL A 192 -17.89 18.57 0.30
C VAL A 192 -16.48 17.98 0.37
N GLU A 193 -15.61 18.29 -0.59
CA GLU A 193 -14.23 17.75 -0.63
C GLU A 193 -13.39 18.34 0.50
N GLN A 194 -13.52 19.65 0.72
CA GLN A 194 -12.90 20.31 1.87
C GLN A 194 -13.48 19.78 3.17
N ALA A 195 -14.80 19.60 3.29
CA ALA A 195 -15.42 19.03 4.48
C ALA A 195 -14.92 17.60 4.76
N LEU A 196 -14.74 16.77 3.75
CA LEU A 196 -14.20 15.41 3.90
C LEU A 196 -12.74 15.43 4.39
N VAL A 197 -11.90 16.29 3.83
CA VAL A 197 -10.50 16.43 4.29
C VAL A 197 -10.45 17.01 5.71
N GLN A 198 -11.22 18.06 5.99
CA GLN A 198 -11.28 18.74 7.30
C GLN A 198 -11.98 17.90 8.38
N SER A 199 -12.81 16.92 8.00
CA SER A 199 -13.40 15.98 8.96
C SER A 199 -12.34 15.06 9.59
N SER A 200 -11.21 14.81 8.89
CA SER A 200 -10.17 13.90 9.37
C SER A 200 -9.53 14.36 10.67
N PRO A 201 -9.02 15.61 10.82
CA PRO A 201 -8.54 16.13 12.10
C PRO A 201 -9.54 15.99 13.25
N ILE A 202 -10.84 16.20 12.99
CA ILE A 202 -11.91 16.09 14.00
C ILE A 202 -12.03 14.64 14.47
N MET A 203 -12.16 13.69 13.55
CA MET A 203 -12.24 12.26 13.89
C MET A 203 -10.96 11.74 14.54
N GLU A 204 -9.80 12.23 14.11
CA GLU A 204 -8.53 11.90 14.74
C GLU A 204 -8.48 12.40 16.18
N ALA A 205 -8.93 13.62 16.46
CA ALA A 205 -8.97 14.16 17.81
C ALA A 205 -9.90 13.38 18.76
N PHE A 206 -11.00 12.82 18.25
CA PHE A 206 -11.95 12.05 19.06
C PHE A 206 -11.64 10.56 19.15
N GLY A 207 -11.03 9.96 18.12
CA GLY A 207 -10.91 8.51 18.00
C GLY A 207 -9.48 7.96 17.88
N ASN A 208 -8.47 8.83 17.83
CA ASN A 208 -7.08 8.39 17.91
C ASN A 208 -6.58 8.43 19.35
N ALA A 209 -5.82 7.42 19.71
CA ALA A 209 -5.15 7.33 21.00
C ALA A 209 -3.68 6.99 20.78
N LYS A 210 -2.82 7.50 21.65
CA LYS A 210 -1.44 7.06 21.73
C LYS A 210 -1.40 5.61 22.21
N THR A 211 -0.72 4.76 21.46
CA THR A 211 -0.40 3.38 21.86
C THR A 211 1.13 3.22 21.94
N VAL A 212 1.59 2.07 22.44
CA VAL A 212 3.02 1.73 22.50
C VAL A 212 3.67 1.76 21.10
N TYR A 213 2.92 1.43 20.05
CA TYR A 213 3.42 1.25 18.68
C TYR A 213 3.14 2.44 17.75
N ASN A 214 2.15 3.28 18.07
CA ASN A 214 1.75 4.41 17.23
C ASN A 214 1.16 5.54 18.09
N ASN A 215 1.76 6.74 17.97
CA ASN A 215 1.32 7.94 18.67
C ASN A 215 -0.05 8.47 18.22
N ASN A 216 -0.50 8.10 17.01
CA ASN A 216 -1.78 8.49 16.43
C ASN A 216 -2.56 7.24 15.98
N SER A 217 -2.74 6.27 16.89
CA SER A 217 -3.43 5.02 16.58
C SER A 217 -4.94 5.25 16.55
N SER A 218 -5.55 5.20 15.39
CA SER A 218 -7.01 5.13 15.28
C SER A 218 -7.53 3.84 15.92
N ARG A 219 -8.53 3.97 16.79
CA ARG A 219 -9.15 2.86 17.53
C ARG A 219 -10.53 2.46 17.01
N PHE A 220 -10.94 3.04 15.88
CA PHE A 220 -12.22 2.82 15.21
C PHE A 220 -11.95 2.51 13.73
N GLY A 221 -12.69 1.57 13.15
CA GLY A 221 -12.73 1.40 11.71
C GLY A 221 -13.44 2.58 11.07
N LYS A 222 -12.96 3.04 9.91
CA LYS A 222 -13.58 4.14 9.17
C LYS A 222 -14.06 3.63 7.82
N PHE A 223 -15.33 3.86 7.54
CA PHE A 223 -15.92 3.63 6.24
C PHE A 223 -16.27 4.96 5.59
N ILE A 224 -15.75 5.21 4.39
CA ILE A 224 -16.02 6.45 3.65
C ILE A 224 -16.67 6.08 2.33
N GLN A 225 -17.85 6.63 2.08
CA GLN A 225 -18.57 6.49 0.83
C GLN A 225 -18.58 7.82 0.10
N LEU A 226 -18.15 7.84 -1.16
CA LEU A 226 -18.21 9.00 -2.05
C LEU A 226 -19.18 8.71 -3.19
N HIS A 227 -20.08 9.64 -3.47
CA HIS A 227 -21.03 9.58 -4.57
C HIS A 227 -20.57 10.44 -5.73
N PHE A 228 -20.57 9.86 -6.93
CA PHE A 228 -20.14 10.54 -8.15
C PHE A 228 -21.31 10.74 -9.11
N SER A 229 -21.37 11.92 -9.72
CA SER A 229 -22.28 12.20 -10.83
C SER A 229 -21.85 11.42 -12.08
N GLN A 230 -22.75 11.31 -13.06
CA GLN A 230 -22.41 10.76 -14.37
C GLN A 230 -21.33 11.57 -15.10
N SER A 231 -21.22 12.88 -14.81
CA SER A 231 -20.16 13.76 -15.30
C SER A 231 -18.82 13.60 -14.59
N GLY A 232 -18.77 12.87 -13.48
CA GLY A 232 -17.55 12.54 -12.75
C GLY A 232 -17.18 13.44 -11.57
N ASN A 233 -18.10 14.33 -11.19
CA ASN A 233 -17.94 15.19 -10.02
C ASN A 233 -18.43 14.49 -8.75
N ILE A 234 -17.81 14.76 -7.61
CA ILE A 234 -18.29 14.32 -6.29
C ILE A 234 -19.53 15.15 -5.93
N GLN A 235 -20.68 14.48 -5.79
CA GLN A 235 -21.93 15.13 -5.38
C GLN A 235 -22.10 15.16 -3.86
N GLY A 236 -21.48 14.19 -3.17
CA GLY A 236 -21.67 14.00 -1.74
C GLY A 236 -20.85 12.84 -1.21
N GLY A 237 -20.85 12.68 0.10
CA GLY A 237 -20.24 11.55 0.75
C GLY A 237 -20.79 11.33 2.15
N CYS A 238 -20.57 10.13 2.66
CA CYS A 238 -20.92 9.75 4.02
C CYS A 238 -19.71 9.07 4.67
N ILE A 239 -19.50 9.37 5.95
CA ILE A 239 -18.51 8.69 6.77
C ILE A 239 -19.27 7.93 7.85
N ILE A 240 -18.98 6.63 7.96
CA ILE A 240 -19.56 5.75 8.97
C ILE A 240 -18.42 5.25 9.84
N ASP A 241 -18.51 5.53 11.14
CA ASP A 241 -17.56 5.04 12.12
C ASP A 241 -17.97 3.64 12.58
N CYS A 242 -17.06 2.68 12.43
CA CYS A 242 -17.21 1.31 12.90
C CYS A 242 -16.42 1.13 14.20
N ILE A 243 -17.05 1.37 15.34
CA ILE A 243 -16.43 1.15 16.66
C ILE A 243 -16.52 -0.34 17.00
N LEU A 244 -15.39 -0.99 17.25
CA LEU A 244 -15.34 -2.44 17.51
C LEU A 244 -15.50 -2.81 18.99
N HIS A 245 -15.42 -1.88 19.96
CA HIS A 245 -15.44 -2.24 21.40
C HIS A 245 -16.29 -1.30 22.28
N LYS A 246 -17.51 -1.78 22.57
CA LYS A 246 -18.42 -1.50 23.71
C LYS A 246 -19.32 -0.24 23.72
N PRO A 247 -20.50 -0.32 24.42
CA PRO A 247 -21.71 0.42 24.10
C PRO A 247 -21.77 1.79 24.77
N VAL A 248 -22.63 2.66 24.22
CA VAL A 248 -23.01 4.00 24.70
C VAL A 248 -22.00 5.10 24.32
N VAL A 249 -22.15 5.63 23.10
CA VAL A 249 -22.73 6.96 22.83
C VAL A 249 -23.34 6.89 21.42
N ARG A 250 -24.57 7.36 21.22
CA ARG A 250 -25.16 7.49 19.88
C ARG A 250 -24.28 8.46 19.08
N SER A 251 -23.50 7.93 18.14
CA SER A 251 -22.81 8.79 17.17
C SER A 251 -23.87 9.44 16.28
N GLU A 252 -23.85 10.77 16.19
CA GLU A 252 -24.67 11.51 15.25
C GLU A 252 -24.23 11.15 13.83
N ASN A 253 -25.08 10.42 13.11
CA ASN A 253 -24.83 10.14 11.71
C ASN A 253 -24.87 11.46 10.93
N VAL A 254 -23.74 11.93 10.41
CA VAL A 254 -23.75 12.95 9.34
C VAL A 254 -24.24 12.25 8.07
N ARG A 255 -25.56 12.14 7.93
CA ARG A 255 -26.23 11.71 6.71
C ARG A 255 -26.51 12.92 5.85
N VAL A 256 -25.68 13.12 4.84
CA VAL A 256 -26.10 13.89 3.66
C VAL A 256 -26.61 12.87 2.64
N CYS A 257 -27.88 12.51 2.75
CA CYS A 257 -28.55 11.62 1.80
C CYS A 257 -29.25 12.46 0.73
N PHE A 258 -28.87 12.28 -0.53
CA PHE A 258 -29.64 12.71 -1.70
C PHE A 258 -30.28 11.48 -2.37
N PRO A 259 -31.42 11.62 -3.08
CA PRO A 259 -32.12 10.49 -3.69
C PRO A 259 -31.34 9.92 -4.88
N ASP A 260 -31.37 8.59 -5.03
CA ASP A 260 -31.00 7.80 -6.21
C ASP A 260 -29.66 8.11 -6.89
N LEU A 261 -28.56 7.60 -6.30
CA LEU A 261 -27.23 7.61 -6.91
C LEU A 261 -26.62 6.22 -6.95
N ASP A 262 -26.70 5.57 -8.12
CA ASP A 262 -26.26 4.20 -8.37
C ASP A 262 -24.73 4.01 -8.45
N ARG A 263 -23.93 5.09 -8.36
CA ARG A 263 -22.46 5.04 -8.52
C ARG A 263 -21.72 5.62 -7.33
N PHE A 264 -21.00 4.77 -6.60
CA PHE A 264 -20.21 5.16 -5.44
C PHE A 264 -18.85 4.46 -5.38
N ILE A 265 -17.88 5.12 -4.74
CA ILE A 265 -16.62 4.51 -4.29
C ILE A 265 -16.66 4.41 -2.77
N ARG A 266 -16.36 3.21 -2.26
CA ARG A 266 -16.27 2.91 -0.82
C ARG A 266 -14.83 2.69 -0.40
N PHE A 267 -14.44 3.25 0.74
CA PHE A 267 -13.15 2.98 1.38
C PHE A 267 -13.38 2.27 2.71
N PHE A 268 -12.70 1.14 2.91
CA PHE A 268 -12.69 0.44 4.19
C PHE A 268 -11.27 0.44 4.77
N CYS A 269 -11.12 0.97 5.98
CA CYS A 269 -9.92 0.77 6.78
C CYS A 269 -10.21 -0.22 7.91
N PHE A 270 -9.65 -1.43 7.82
CA PHE A 270 -9.69 -2.40 8.91
C PHE A 270 -8.44 -2.29 9.78
N PHE A 271 -8.65 -2.33 11.09
CA PHE A 271 -7.59 -2.50 12.07
C PHE A 271 -7.49 -3.99 12.39
N LEU A 272 -6.44 -4.64 11.91
CA LEU A 272 -6.03 -5.93 12.44
C LEU A 272 -5.44 -5.63 13.82
N PHE A 273 -6.21 -5.93 14.87
CA PHE A 273 -5.65 -6.02 16.22
C PHE A 273 -5.10 -7.45 16.38
N PRO A 274 -3.88 -7.61 16.90
CA PRO A 274 -3.42 -8.92 17.38
C PRO A 274 -4.28 -9.41 18.54
#